data_AF-A0A258AM13-F1
#
_entry.id   AF-A0A258AM13-F1
#
_cell.length_a   1.000
_cell.length_b   1.000
_cell.length_c   1.000
_cell.angle_alpha   90.00
_cell.angle_beta   90.00
_cell.angle_gamma   90.00
#
_symmetry.space_group_name_H-M   'P 1'
#
loop_
_entity.id
_entity.type
_entity.pdbx_description
1 polymer ?
#
loop_
_entity_poly.entity_id
_entity_poly.type
_entity_poly.pdbx_seq_one_letter_code
_entity_poly.pdbx_strand_id
1 'polypeptide(L)' 'MTIQANIPDFLIQQAADVAKREGTSVDSIIAIALSSQVTAWNVRDTVEQRARRGSLSDLDDILAAVPDVPPVAGDEK' A
#
# COMPACT_ATOMS: atom_id res chain seq x y z
N MET A 1 -24.23 -11.57 -8.16
CA MET A 1 -23.95 -11.76 -6.72
C MET A 1 -24.29 -10.46 -6.03
N THR A 2 -25.03 -10.49 -4.92
CA THR A 2 -25.49 -9.28 -4.23
C THR A 2 -24.70 -9.11 -2.94
N ILE A 3 -24.19 -7.91 -2.68
CA ILE A 3 -23.47 -7.56 -1.46
C ILE A 3 -24.33 -6.56 -0.69
N GLN A 4 -24.53 -6.82 0.60
CA GLN A 4 -25.17 -5.86 1.52
C GLN A 4 -24.11 -5.33 2.47
N ALA A 5 -23.94 -4.01 2.51
CA ALA A 5 -22.99 -3.34 3.37
C ALA A 5 -23.61 -2.04 3.90
N ASN A 6 -23.31 -1.69 5.14
CA ASN A 6 -23.74 -0.42 5.72
C ASN A 6 -22.69 0.64 5.39
N ILE A 7 -23.04 1.58 4.51
CA ILE A 7 -22.13 2.61 4.00
C ILE A 7 -22.60 3.98 4.53
N PRO A 8 -21.70 4.80 5.11
CA PRO A 8 -22.02 6.17 5.49
C PRO A 8 -22.65 7.00 4.35
N ASP A 9 -23.66 7.81 4.67
CA ASP A 9 -24.42 8.59 3.69
C ASP A 9 -23.54 9.47 2.79
N PHE A 10 -22.49 10.07 3.34
CA PHE A 10 -21.58 10.93 2.58
C PHE A 10 -20.85 10.16 1.46
N LEU A 11 -20.54 8.87 1.66
CA LEU A 11 -19.89 8.03 0.64
C LEU A 11 -20.87 7.63 -0.45
N ILE A 12 -22.13 7.35 -0.09
CA ILE A 12 -23.20 7.07 -1.06
C ILE A 12 -23.42 8.30 -1.95
N GLN A 13 -23.46 9.50 -1.36
CA GLN A 13 -23.58 10.75 -2.13
C GLN A 13 -22.41 10.94 -3.09
N GLN A 14 -21.18 10.75 -2.61
CA GLN A 14 -19.99 10.88 -3.45
C GLN A 14 -19.99 9.86 -4.61
N ALA A 15 -20.37 8.61 -4.35
CA ALA A 15 -20.47 7.59 -5.39
C ALA A 15 -21.57 7.93 -6.42
N ALA A 16 -22.69 8.50 -5.99
CA ALA A 16 -23.77 8.96 -6.87
C ALA A 16 -23.34 10.12 -7.77
N ASP A 17 -22.59 11.09 -7.24
CA ASP A 17 -22.06 12.20 -8.03
C ASP A 17 -21.08 11.71 -9.11
N VAL A 18 -20.20 10.76 -8.76
CA VAL A 18 -19.28 10.14 -9.70
C VAL A 18 -20.06 9.34 -10.75
N ALA A 19 -21.02 8.53 -10.34
CA ALA A 19 -21.84 7.73 -11.25
C ALA A 19 -22.57 8.61 -12.28
N LYS A 20 -23.14 9.75 -11.83
CA LYS A 20 -23.79 10.73 -12.69
C LYS A 20 -22.82 11.35 -13.69
N ARG A 21 -21.60 11.69 -13.25
CA ARG A 21 -20.56 12.27 -14.12
C ARG A 21 -20.09 11.29 -15.19
N GLU A 22 -19.91 10.02 -14.82
CA GLU A 22 -19.41 8.97 -15.71
C GLU A 22 -20.53 8.28 -16.52
N GLY A 23 -21.80 8.66 -16.33
CA GLY A 23 -22.94 8.08 -17.04
C GLY A 23 -23.17 6.60 -16.71
N THR A 24 -22.89 6.19 -15.48
CA THR A 24 -22.98 4.79 -15.02
C THR A 24 -23.82 4.66 -13.76
N SER A 25 -23.99 3.44 -13.23
CA SER A 25 -24.72 3.21 -11.98
C SER A 25 -23.81 3.32 -10.75
N VAL A 26 -24.41 3.60 -9.59
CA VAL A 26 -23.69 3.60 -8.30
C VAL A 26 -23.07 2.23 -8.04
N ASP A 27 -23.77 1.15 -8.37
CA ASP A 27 -23.27 -0.22 -8.22
C ASP A 27 -21.99 -0.46 -9.04
N SER A 28 -21.94 0.07 -10.27
CA SER A 28 -20.74 -0.02 -11.11
C SER A 28 -19.57 0.73 -10.49
N ILE A 29 -19.79 1.94 -9.94
CA ILE A 29 -18.76 2.70 -9.22
C ILE A 29 -18.25 1.91 -8.01
N ILE A 30 -19.15 1.34 -7.19
CA ILE A 30 -18.78 0.55 -6.01
C ILE A 30 -17.99 -0.69 -6.42
N ALA A 31 -18.39 -1.39 -7.48
CA ALA A 31 -17.69 -2.57 -7.98
C ALA A 31 -16.28 -2.25 -8.46
N ILE A 32 -16.10 -1.14 -9.20
CA ILE A 32 -14.78 -0.67 -9.64
C ILE A 32 -13.91 -0.30 -8.44
N ALA A 33 -14.44 0.47 -7.49
CA ALA A 33 -13.72 0.87 -6.29
C ALA A 33 -13.27 -0.34 -5.47
N LEU A 34 -14.17 -1.31 -5.26
CA LEU A 34 -13.87 -2.56 -4.55
C LEU A 34 -12.76 -3.34 -5.25
N SER A 35 -12.85 -3.51 -6.57
CA SER A 35 -11.82 -4.17 -7.37
C SER A 35 -10.46 -3.48 -7.20
N SER A 36 -10.43 -2.16 -7.35
CA SER A 36 -9.20 -1.36 -7.22
C SER A 36 -8.55 -1.50 -5.83
N GLN A 37 -9.35 -1.51 -4.77
CA GLN A 37 -8.88 -1.67 -3.41
C GLN A 37 -8.31 -3.07 -3.15
N VAL A 38 -8.97 -4.12 -3.64
CA VAL A 38 -8.48 -5.50 -3.52
C VAL A 38 -7.16 -5.67 -4.26
N THR A 39 -7.05 -5.13 -5.48
CA THR A 39 -5.79 -5.13 -6.24
C THR A 39 -4.70 -4.37 -5.48
N ALA A 40 -4.99 -3.19 -4.93
CA ALA A 40 -4.03 -2.43 -4.15
C ALA A 40 -3.53 -3.21 -2.92
N TRP A 41 -4.39 -3.96 -2.23
CA TRP A 41 -3.97 -4.83 -1.13
C TRP A 41 -3.09 -6.00 -1.58
N ASN A 42 -3.39 -6.60 -2.73
CA ASN A 42 -2.58 -7.70 -3.26
C ASN A 42 -1.20 -7.23 -3.76
N VAL A 43 -1.12 -6.01 -4.28
CA VAL A 43 0.14 -5.40 -4.75
C VAL A 43 0.98 -4.87 -3.58
N ARG A 44 0.37 -4.57 -2.44
CA ARG A 44 1.11 -4.12 -1.25
C ARG A 44 2.06 -5.23 -0.79
N ASP A 45 3.32 -5.07 -1.17
CA ASP A 45 4.45 -5.88 -0.75
C ASP A 45 4.57 -5.79 0.77
N THR A 46 4.04 -6.79 1.46
CA THR A 46 3.97 -6.76 2.92
C THR A 46 5.41 -6.76 3.48
N VAL A 47 5.58 -6.24 4.70
CA VAL A 47 6.90 -6.31 5.36
C VAL A 47 7.37 -7.77 5.43
N GLU A 48 6.45 -8.71 5.64
CA GLU A 48 6.75 -10.14 5.67
C GLU A 48 7.16 -10.70 4.30
N GLN A 49 6.47 -10.34 3.21
CA GLN A 49 6.86 -10.74 1.85
C GLN A 49 8.23 -10.19 1.46
N ARG A 50 8.52 -8.94 1.83
CA ARG A 50 9.82 -8.32 1.62
C ARG A 50 10.90 -8.99 2.45
N ALA A 51 10.62 -9.31 3.71
CA ALA A 51 11.55 -10.00 4.59
C ALA A 51 11.95 -11.38 4.05
N ARG A 52 11.03 -12.13 3.42
CA ARG A 52 11.33 -13.42 2.80
C ARG A 52 12.33 -13.34 1.63
N ARG A 53 12.49 -12.16 1.02
CA ARG A 53 13.45 -11.94 -0.06
C ARG A 53 14.80 -11.42 0.44
N GLY A 54 14.89 -11.02 1.70
CA GLY A 54 16.15 -10.56 2.30
C GLY A 54 17.00 -11.74 2.74
N SER A 55 18.33 -11.62 2.56
CA SER A 55 19.30 -12.52 3.18
C SER A 55 20.06 -11.78 4.26
N LEU A 56 20.24 -12.43 5.41
CA LEU A 56 21.10 -11.89 6.47
C LEU A 56 22.57 -11.87 6.05
N SER A 57 23.00 -12.77 5.15
CA SER A 57 24.37 -12.74 4.61
C SER A 57 24.66 -11.45 3.85
N ASP A 58 23.70 -10.97 3.06
CA ASP A 58 23.86 -9.77 2.27
C ASP A 58 23.98 -8.54 3.18
N LEU A 59 23.29 -8.57 4.32
CA LEU A 59 23.45 -7.54 5.36
C LEU A 59 24.85 -7.58 5.97
N ASP A 60 25.35 -8.76 6.33
CA ASP A 60 26.69 -8.92 6.89
C ASP A 60 27.78 -8.46 5.89
N ASP A 61 27.63 -8.79 4.61
CA ASP A 61 28.54 -8.38 3.54
C ASP A 61 28.55 -6.85 3.36
N ILE A 62 27.38 -6.20 3.43
CA ILE A 62 27.26 -4.73 3.37
C ILE A 62 27.93 -4.09 4.60
N LEU A 63 27.71 -4.64 5.80
CA LEU A 63 28.31 -4.12 7.03
C LEU A 63 29.84 -4.29 7.02
N ALA A 64 30.35 -5.39 6.46
CA ALA A 64 31.78 -5.63 6.31
C ALA A 64 32.46 -4.63 5.35
N ALA A 65 31.70 -4.00 4.44
CA ALA A 65 32.22 -2.95 3.56
C ALA A 65 32.45 -1.61 4.30
N VAL A 66 31.91 -1.45 5.50
CA VAL A 66 32.12 -0.25 6.32
C VAL A 66 33.46 -0.37 7.06
N PRO A 67 34.41 0.56 6.83
CA PRO A 67 35.68 0.55 7.53
C PRO A 67 35.47 0.77 9.04
N ASP A 68 36.08 -0.09 9.86
CA ASP A 68 36.14 0.09 11.31
C ASP A 68 37.18 1.17 11.64
N VAL A 69 36.77 2.44 11.51
CA VAL A 69 37.60 3.61 11.77
C VAL A 69 36.88 4.56 12.73
N PRO A 70 37.63 5.36 13.52
CA PRO A 70 37.03 6.37 14.37
C PRO A 70 36.15 7.33 13.56
N PRO A 71 35.04 7.81 14.14
CA PRO A 71 34.20 8.82 13.49
C PRO A 71 35.03 10.07 13.15
N VAL A 72 34.64 10.75 12.07
CA VAL A 72 35.30 11.98 11.65
C VAL A 72 35.08 13.06 12.71
N ALA A 73 36.09 13.90 12.95
CA ALA A 73 35.97 15.00 13.90
C ALA A 73 34.75 15.89 13.56
N GLY A 74 33.77 15.91 14.46
CA GLY A 74 32.49 16.61 14.27
C GLY A 74 31.26 15.70 14.17
N ASP A 75 31.43 14.40 13.92
CA ASP A 75 30.34 13.40 13.87
C ASP A 75 29.98 12.82 15.26
N GLU A 76 30.58 13.35 16.33
CA GLU A 76 30.51 12.79 17.70
C GLU A 76 29.17 13.02 18.44
N LYS A 77 28.03 13.12 17.75
CA LYS A 77 26.74 13.46 18.38
C LYS A 77 25.69 12.38 18.36
#